data_AF-A0A1N6JJ83-F1
#
_entry.id   AF-A0A1N6JJ83-F1
#
_cell.length_a   1.000
_cell.length_b   1.000
_cell.length_c   1.000
_cell.angle_alpha   90.00
_cell.angle_beta   90.00
_cell.angle_gamma   90.00
#
_symmetry.space_group_name_H-M   'P 1'
#
loop_
_entity.id
_entity.type
_entity.pdbx_description
1 polymer ?
#
loop_
_entity_poly.entity_id
_entity_poly.type
_entity_poly.pdbx_seq_one_letter_code
_entity_poly.pdbx_strand_id
1 'polypeptide(L)' 'MKKQGFTLIELMVVIVIMGILAAVAVPKLFGMIAKSKASEVGPAAGTYVKLQQAYFSEANMAGGWQLIGYMAPGNNS' A
#
# COMPACT_ATOMS: atom_id res chain seq x y z
N MET A 1 6.24 -1.38 51.09
CA MET A 1 5.23 -0.97 50.09
C MET A 1 4.76 -2.24 49.37
N LYS A 2 3.50 -2.66 49.53
CA LYS A 2 2.99 -3.84 48.81
C LYS A 2 2.88 -3.48 47.32
N LYS A 3 3.70 -4.10 46.47
CA LYS A 3 3.49 -4.03 45.02
C LYS A 3 2.21 -4.82 44.72
N GLN A 4 1.15 -4.12 44.31
CA GLN A 4 -0.01 -4.76 43.68
C GLN A 4 0.47 -5.26 42.31
N GLY A 5 0.62 -6.58 42.19
CA GLY A 5 0.86 -7.24 40.92
C GLY A 5 -0.45 -7.42 40.15
N PHE A 6 -0.35 -7.42 38.82
CA PHE A 6 -1.46 -7.78 37.94
C PHE A 6 -1.95 -9.19 38.23
N THR A 7 -3.25 -9.41 38.13
CA THR A 7 -3.83 -10.75 38.24
C THR A 7 -3.71 -11.51 36.92
N LEU A 8 -3.58 -12.84 36.99
CA LEU A 8 -3.56 -13.68 35.78
C LEU A 8 -4.85 -13.55 34.97
N ILE A 9 -5.99 -13.37 35.66
CA ILE A 9 -7.30 -13.23 35.02
C ILE A 9 -7.39 -11.94 34.18
N GLU A 10 -6.82 -10.82 34.66
CA GLU A 10 -6.76 -9.57 33.89
C GLU A 10 -5.97 -9.75 32.60
N LEU A 11 -4.82 -10.44 32.68
CA LEU A 11 -4.00 -10.73 31.50
C LEU A 11 -4.73 -11.64 30.50
N MET A 12 -5.45 -12.66 30.97
CA MET A 12 -6.20 -13.56 30.10
C MET A 12 -7.29 -12.83 29.31
N VAL A 13 -8.08 -11.97 29.96
CA VAL A 13 -9.14 -11.20 29.28
C VAL A 13 -8.56 -10.26 28.23
N VAL A 14 -7.43 -9.61 28.54
CA VAL A 14 -6.74 -8.73 27.58
C VAL A 14 -6.30 -9.48 26.33
N ILE A 15 -5.71 -10.67 26.49
CA ILE A 15 -5.25 -11.49 25.35
C ILE A 15 -6.44 -11.97 24.52
N VAL A 16 -7.55 -12.34 25.15
CA VAL A 16 -8.79 -12.72 24.44
C VAL A 16 -9.32 -11.56 23.60
N ILE A 17 -9.42 -10.35 24.17
CA ILE A 17 -9.88 -9.17 23.43
C ILE A 17 -8.91 -8.82 22.29
N MET A 18 -7.60 -8.81 22.55
CA MET A 18 -6.59 -8.57 21.51
C MET A 18 -6.64 -9.63 20.41
N GLY A 19 -6.90 -10.90 20.75
CA GLY A 19 -7.05 -11.99 19.78
C GLY A 19 -8.23 -11.77 18.83
N ILE A 20 -9.40 -11.38 19.36
CA ILE A 20 -10.58 -11.06 18.53
C ILE A 20 -10.31 -9.85 17.62
N LEU A 21 -9.71 -8.80 18.16
CA LEU A 21 -9.37 -7.61 17.38
C LEU A 21 -8.36 -7.93 16.27
N ALA A 22 -7.31 -8.71 16.57
CA ALA A 22 -6.30 -9.10 15.60
C ALA A 22 -6.90 -9.96 14.48
N ALA A 23 -7.79 -10.89 14.80
CA ALA A 23 -8.45 -11.76 13.81
C ALA A 23 -9.23 -10.96 12.75
N VAL A 24 -9.82 -9.82 13.13
CA VAL A 24 -10.56 -8.95 12.19
C VAL A 24 -9.65 -7.90 11.53
N ALA A 25 -8.72 -7.32 12.29
CA ALA A 25 -7.89 -6.20 11.82
C ALA A 25 -6.85 -6.63 10.78
N VAL A 26 -6.21 -7.78 10.97
CA VAL A 26 -5.13 -8.29 10.11
C VAL A 26 -5.60 -8.52 8.66
N PRO A 27 -6.66 -9.31 8.37
CA PRO A 27 -7.11 -9.50 6.99
C PRO A 27 -7.59 -8.19 6.34
N LYS A 28 -8.22 -7.30 7.12
CA LYS A 28 -8.64 -5.97 6.66
C LYS A 28 -7.45 -5.11 6.23
N LEU A 29 -6.37 -5.13 7.00
CA LEU A 29 -5.13 -4.42 6.68
C LEU A 29 -4.52 -4.93 5.37
N PHE A 30 -4.39 -6.25 5.21
CA PHE A 30 -3.86 -6.82 3.96
C PHE A 30 -4.73 -6.47 2.74
N GLY A 31 -6.06 -6.54 2.88
CA GLY A 31 -6.98 -6.11 1.82
C GLY A 31 -6.83 -4.63 1.47
N MET A 32 -6.60 -3.77 2.48
CA MET A 32 -6.37 -2.34 2.26
C MET A 32 -5.04 -2.09 1.54
N ILE A 33 -3.96 -2.78 1.91
CA ILE A 33 -2.66 -2.67 1.23
C ILE A 33 -2.79 -3.09 -0.24
N ALA A 34 -3.45 -4.22 -0.51
CA ALA A 34 -3.70 -4.69 -1.87
C ALA A 34 -4.54 -3.67 -2.68
N LYS A 35 -5.57 -3.10 -2.06
CA LYS A 35 -6.41 -2.08 -2.67
C LYS A 35 -5.64 -0.79 -2.96
N SER A 36 -4.79 -0.33 -2.03
CA SER A 36 -3.93 0.83 -2.25
C SER A 36 -2.99 0.59 -3.43
N LYS A 37 -2.33 -0.57 -3.48
CA LYS A 37 -1.44 -0.92 -4.60
C LYS A 37 -2.19 -0.99 -5.93
N ALA A 38 -3.41 -1.54 -5.95
CA ALA A 38 -4.26 -1.54 -7.14
C ALA A 38 -4.70 -0.12 -7.55
N SER A 39 -4.97 0.75 -6.58
CA SER A 39 -5.37 2.14 -6.80
C SER A 39 -4.26 3.01 -7.40
N GLU A 40 -2.98 2.63 -7.24
CA GLU A 40 -1.84 3.33 -7.84
C GLU A 40 -1.73 3.11 -9.35
N VAL A 41 -2.28 2.00 -9.88
CA VAL A 41 -2.15 1.63 -11.30
C VAL A 41 -2.91 2.59 -12.22
N GLY A 42 -4.11 3.03 -11.82
CA GLY A 42 -4.92 3.94 -12.63
C GLY A 42 -4.24 5.29 -12.91
N PRO A 43 -3.81 6.03 -11.86
CA PRO A 43 -3.04 7.26 -12.01
C PRO A 43 -1.76 7.06 -12.82
N ALA A 44 -1.06 5.94 -12.62
CA ALA A 44 0.17 5.63 -13.32
C ALA A 44 -0.03 5.43 -14.83
N ALA A 45 -1.05 4.66 -15.22
CA ALA A 45 -1.42 4.53 -16.63
C ALA A 45 -1.78 5.88 -17.25
N GLY A 46 -2.49 6.74 -16.51
CA GLY A 46 -2.81 8.09 -16.95
C GLY A 46 -1.56 8.96 -17.17
N THR A 47 -0.58 8.88 -16.28
CA THR A 47 0.71 9.57 -16.42
C THR A 47 1.50 9.03 -17.62
N TYR A 48 1.54 7.71 -17.81
CA TYR A 48 2.19 7.10 -18.97
C TYR A 48 1.60 7.62 -20.29
N VAL A 49 0.28 7.61 -20.44
CA VAL A 49 -0.39 8.09 -21.66
C VAL A 49 -0.09 9.58 -21.90
N LYS A 50 -0.11 10.40 -20.85
CA LYS A 50 0.21 11.84 -20.97
C LYS A 50 1.65 12.07 -21.45
N LEU A 51 2.62 11.39 -20.83
CA LEU A 51 4.03 11.50 -21.19
C LEU A 51 4.29 10.98 -22.60
N GLN A 52 3.66 9.87 -22.97
CA GLN A 52 3.76 9.30 -24.30
C GLN A 52 3.18 10.25 -25.36
N GLN A 53 2.04 10.88 -25.08
CA GLN A 53 1.41 11.83 -26.00
C GLN A 53 2.26 13.08 -26.19
N ALA A 54 2.86 13.60 -25.11
CA ALA A 54 3.81 14.71 -25.18
C ALA A 54 5.02 14.34 -26.03
N TYR A 55 5.64 13.19 -25.76
CA TYR A 55 6.80 12.72 -26.53
C TYR A 55 6.46 12.48 -28.01
N PHE A 56 5.30 11.89 -28.30
CA PHE A 56 4.87 11.67 -29.68
C PHE A 56 4.66 12.98 -30.43
N SER A 57 4.18 14.03 -29.75
CA SER A 57 4.01 15.35 -30.37
C SER A 57 5.33 16.02 -30.77
N GLU A 58 6.43 15.66 -30.09
CA GLU A 58 7.76 16.23 -30.33
C GLU A 58 8.58 15.39 -31.31
N ALA A 59 8.58 14.06 -31.13
CA ALA A 59 9.45 13.15 -31.86
C ALA A 59 8.74 12.42 -33.03
N ASN A 60 7.41 12.54 -33.15
CA ASN A 60 6.57 11.76 -34.08
C ASN A 60 6.79 10.24 -33.97
N MET A 61 7.26 9.77 -32.82
CA MET A 61 7.54 8.35 -32.56
C MET A 61 7.29 8.01 -31.10
N ALA A 62 7.02 6.74 -30.83
CA ALA A 62 6.82 6.22 -29.49
C ALA A 62 8.16 6.10 -28.75
N GLY A 63 8.24 6.63 -27.53
CA GLY A 63 9.44 6.51 -26.69
C GLY A 63 9.37 5.32 -25.74
N GLY A 64 10.53 4.79 -25.36
CA GLY A 64 10.66 3.87 -24.24
C GLY A 64 10.39 4.57 -22.90
N TRP A 65 10.17 3.80 -21.83
CA TRP A 65 9.70 4.33 -20.53
C TRP A 65 10.66 5.36 -19.93
N GLN A 66 11.96 5.09 -20.00
CA GLN A 66 13.02 5.99 -19.55
C GLN A 66 13.12 7.23 -20.45
N LEU A 67 12.89 7.08 -21.75
CA LEU A 67 13.00 8.17 -22.73
C LEU A 67 11.87 9.19 -22.59
N ILE A 68 10.67 8.73 -22.23
CA ILE A 68 9.51 9.60 -21.97
C ILE A 68 9.47 10.11 -20.51
N GLY A 69 10.46 9.78 -19.69
CA GLY A 69 10.53 10.18 -18.29
C GLY A 69 9.47 9.52 -17.38
N TYR A 70 8.92 8.38 -17.78
CA TYR A 70 7.90 7.67 -17.00
C TYR A 70 8.55 6.71 -15.98
N MET A 71 8.09 6.80 -14.72
CA MET A 71 8.45 5.89 -13.64
C MET A 71 7.23 5.09 -13.19
N ALA A 72 7.33 3.76 -13.23
CA ALA A 72 6.23 2.88 -12.86
C ALA A 72 6.07 2.76 -11.33
N PRO A 73 4.84 2.72 -10.80
CA PRO A 73 4.61 2.44 -9.39
C PRO A 73 5.14 1.06 -9.00
N GLY A 74 5.89 1.00 -7.90
CA GLY A 74 6.47 -0.24 -7.39
C GLY A 74 7.81 -0.63 -8.03
N ASN A 75 8.38 0.21 -8.89
CA ASN A 75 9.75 0.05 -9.39
C ASN A 75 10.81 0.64 -8.44
N ASN A 76 10.51 0.71 -7.14
CA ASN A 76 11.34 1.35 -6.11
C ASN A 76 12.38 0.35 -5.55
N SER A 77 12.95 -0.52 -6.38
CA SER A 77 14.04 -1.42 -6.03
C SER A 77 15.21 -1.19 -6.96
#